data_AF-A0A8D8II31-F1
#
_entry.id   AF-A0A8D8II31-F1
#
_cell.length_a   1.000
_cell.length_b   1.000
_cell.length_c   1.000
_cell.angle_alpha   90.00
_cell.angle_beta   90.00
_cell.angle_gamma   90.00
#
_symmetry.space_group_name_H-M   'P 1'
#
loop_
_entity.id
_entity.type
_entity.pdbx_description
1 polymer ?
#
loop_
_entity_poly.entity_id
_entity_poly.type
_entity_poly.pdbx_seq_one_letter_code
_entity_poly.pdbx_strand_id
1 'polypeptide(L)'
;MKKNMIKQALSRKFDTGELHRDSDLQDFLKSINETVRTMNISEIRKSDDSAAKLRIAGNQLYQERKYAEALAYYTESIRLAEPESDQLGMGYANRSVIYYEQGEFEFALYNIDLAKRNNYPEKLMPKLLARELNCKQQIVLGQSKGTVPRPMMSINVDTHPRIPFLADGIGMNYYPRCGRGLAAEKDFNPGDVILDEKIELCGIDFDLSCHNCNHCSARFNYSLIPCPTCPIFMYCSQECLEQNWKFYHRFECGVATKLSSASFVTLMVTPRLFFYGLSQFGDDLQAMMEYCEPEVTEPSNPLDLDYTNLNRLEVFKALYNNHPFSDPEIEYVMKYVACVYYVVFLENPAVSSIIRTAAQQRFFLLSLLQHARLSCSLLADTSDSQSRSLGTISPVYSICNHSCDPNAATFIDSGRSKVIILRPVHKGEQIVTSYGPTWWRPRPGHILGFRCSCIACNADQKWRSMIERRFSPEANKNLQTLHDVMARNDFSVANKLNALQQFVKRYADRYHPQKDLGMILSSYRLL
;
A
#
# COMPACT_ATOMS: atom_id res chain seq x y z
N MET A 1 16.22 10.50 -14.22
CA MET A 1 16.82 9.19 -13.87
C MET A 1 16.50 8.19 -14.96
N LYS A 2 17.48 7.41 -15.43
CA LYS A 2 17.23 6.29 -16.35
C LYS A 2 16.65 5.12 -15.55
N LYS A 3 15.33 5.12 -15.32
CA LYS A 3 14.64 4.07 -14.54
C LYS A 3 14.52 2.79 -15.35
N ASN A 4 14.38 1.65 -14.65
CA ASN A 4 14.13 0.33 -15.24
C ASN A 4 15.20 -0.20 -16.21
N MET A 5 16.45 0.30 -16.13
CA MET A 5 17.52 -0.16 -17.02
C MET A 5 17.74 -1.67 -16.91
N ILE A 6 17.86 -2.20 -15.69
CA ILE A 6 18.09 -3.63 -15.44
C ILE A 6 16.92 -4.46 -15.97
N LYS A 7 15.69 -4.03 -15.67
CA LYS A 7 14.47 -4.68 -16.18
C LYS A 7 14.41 -4.71 -17.71
N GLN A 8 14.76 -3.61 -18.37
CA GLN A 8 14.80 -3.54 -19.84
C GLN A 8 15.86 -4.47 -20.44
N ALA A 9 17.06 -4.51 -19.84
CA ALA A 9 18.12 -5.41 -20.33
C ALA A 9 17.75 -6.88 -20.14
N LEU A 10 17.10 -7.24 -19.02
CA LEU A 10 16.66 -8.61 -18.80
C LEU A 10 15.47 -9.00 -19.68
N SER A 11 14.53 -8.07 -19.95
CA SER A 11 13.50 -8.29 -20.96
C SER A 11 14.11 -8.67 -22.30
N ARG A 12 15.15 -7.94 -22.73
CA ARG A 12 15.88 -8.26 -23.96
C ARG A 12 16.52 -9.65 -23.93
N LYS A 13 17.08 -10.07 -22.80
CA LYS A 13 17.65 -11.43 -22.66
C LYS A 13 16.61 -12.54 -22.82
N PHE A 14 15.37 -12.32 -22.37
CA PHE A 14 14.27 -13.23 -22.66
C PHE A 14 13.89 -13.20 -24.14
N ASP A 15 13.80 -12.00 -24.73
CA ASP A 15 13.43 -11.80 -26.13
C ASP A 15 14.47 -12.40 -27.11
N THR A 16 15.76 -12.38 -26.73
CA THR A 16 16.87 -12.94 -27.54
C THR A 16 17.15 -14.42 -27.25
N GLY A 17 16.47 -15.02 -26.26
CA GLY A 17 16.69 -16.41 -25.86
C GLY A 17 17.98 -16.66 -25.08
N GLU A 18 18.68 -15.61 -24.64
CA GLU A 18 19.87 -15.70 -23.76
C GLU A 18 19.53 -16.23 -22.35
N LEU A 19 18.27 -16.10 -21.93
CA LEU A 19 17.75 -16.68 -20.70
C LEU A 19 16.36 -17.25 -20.97
N HIS A 20 16.14 -18.54 -20.64
CA HIS A 20 14.84 -19.18 -20.81
C HIS A 20 13.99 -19.08 -19.52
N ARG A 21 12.66 -19.08 -19.64
CA ARG A 21 11.74 -19.04 -18.48
C ARG A 21 11.91 -20.26 -17.56
N ASP A 22 12.24 -21.40 -18.14
CA ASP A 22 12.43 -22.66 -17.42
C ASP A 22 13.84 -22.85 -16.84
N SER A 23 14.75 -21.90 -17.04
CA SER A 23 16.12 -21.99 -16.51
C SER A 23 16.12 -22.14 -14.99
N ASP A 24 17.13 -22.80 -14.44
CA ASP A 24 17.22 -23.00 -13.01
C ASP A 24 17.60 -21.70 -12.28
N LEU A 25 17.51 -21.71 -10.94
CA LEU A 25 17.77 -20.51 -10.14
C LEU A 25 19.22 -20.01 -10.26
N GLN A 26 20.20 -20.90 -10.51
CA GLN A 26 21.61 -20.54 -10.63
C GLN A 26 21.91 -19.86 -11.97
N ASP A 27 21.31 -20.32 -13.06
CA ASP A 27 21.40 -19.67 -14.36
C ASP A 27 20.81 -18.25 -14.32
N PHE A 28 19.66 -18.09 -13.65
CA PHE A 28 19.07 -16.78 -13.38
C PHE A 28 20.04 -15.89 -12.59
N LEU A 29 20.61 -16.41 -11.50
CA LEU A 29 21.53 -15.67 -10.64
C LEU A 29 22.77 -15.19 -11.42
N LYS A 30 23.38 -16.08 -12.22
CA LYS A 30 24.54 -15.75 -13.04
C LYS A 30 24.22 -14.62 -14.02
N SER A 31 23.14 -14.77 -14.79
CA SER A 31 22.72 -13.79 -15.80
C SER A 31 22.40 -12.43 -15.19
N ILE A 32 21.75 -12.41 -14.03
CA ILE A 32 21.40 -11.17 -13.31
C ILE A 32 22.64 -10.49 -12.74
N ASN A 33 23.56 -11.25 -12.12
CA ASN A 33 24.80 -10.71 -11.58
C ASN A 33 25.66 -10.05 -12.68
N GLU A 34 25.76 -10.68 -13.86
CA GLU A 34 26.42 -10.09 -15.03
C GLU A 34 25.76 -8.77 -15.45
N THR A 35 24.42 -8.75 -15.54
CA THR A 35 23.66 -7.55 -15.92
C THR A 35 23.85 -6.40 -14.92
N VAL A 36 23.70 -6.66 -13.63
CA VAL A 36 23.85 -5.63 -12.58
C VAL A 36 25.27 -5.04 -12.59
N ARG A 37 26.30 -5.89 -12.67
CA ARG A 37 27.70 -5.45 -12.73
C ARG A 37 28.00 -4.62 -13.99
N THR A 38 27.49 -5.06 -15.14
CA THR A 38 27.73 -4.36 -16.43
C THR A 38 27.12 -2.96 -16.44
N MET A 39 25.98 -2.76 -15.78
CA MET A 39 25.31 -1.46 -15.74
C MET A 39 26.01 -0.42 -14.85
N ASN A 40 26.80 -0.88 -13.87
CA ASN A 40 27.59 -0.03 -12.97
C ASN A 40 26.82 1.19 -12.45
N ILE A 41 25.63 0.95 -11.88
CA ILE A 41 24.73 2.01 -11.40
C ILE A 41 25.29 2.58 -10.09
N SER A 42 25.76 3.82 -10.13
CA SER A 42 26.25 4.54 -8.95
C SER A 42 25.11 5.03 -8.07
N GLU A 43 25.33 5.01 -6.76
CA GLU A 43 24.38 5.56 -5.79
C GLU A 43 24.31 7.09 -5.86
N ILE A 44 23.10 7.63 -5.91
CA ILE A 44 22.84 9.06 -5.84
C ILE A 44 23.02 9.52 -4.39
N ARG A 45 23.80 10.58 -4.20
CA ARG A 45 24.00 11.22 -2.91
C ARG A 45 23.17 12.50 -2.82
N LYS A 46 22.80 12.86 -1.59
CA LYS A 46 22.31 14.19 -1.27
C LYS A 46 23.37 15.23 -1.61
N SER A 47 22.91 16.42 -1.97
CA SER A 47 23.74 17.53 -2.45
C SER A 47 22.97 18.82 -2.25
N ASP A 48 23.48 19.67 -1.36
CA ASP A 48 22.89 20.99 -1.12
C ASP A 48 22.93 21.88 -2.37
N ASP A 49 23.95 21.75 -3.22
CA ASP A 49 24.00 22.45 -4.51
C ASP A 49 22.82 22.05 -5.42
N SER A 50 22.52 20.74 -5.47
CA SER A 50 21.40 20.22 -6.25
C SER A 50 20.05 20.63 -5.63
N ALA A 51 19.95 20.57 -4.30
CA ALA A 51 18.78 21.02 -3.56
C ALA A 51 18.52 22.52 -3.78
N ALA A 52 19.56 23.36 -3.73
CA ALA A 52 19.48 24.79 -3.95
C ALA A 52 18.98 25.11 -5.37
N LYS A 53 19.51 24.45 -6.40
CA LYS A 53 19.06 24.62 -7.80
C LYS A 53 17.56 24.33 -7.95
N LEU A 54 17.09 23.23 -7.39
CA LEU A 54 15.66 22.88 -7.42
C LEU A 54 14.80 23.87 -6.65
N ARG A 55 15.26 24.34 -5.48
CA ARG A 55 14.56 25.36 -4.69
C ARG A 55 14.45 26.68 -5.46
N ILE A 56 15.52 27.10 -6.15
CA ILE A 56 15.52 28.31 -6.97
C ILE A 56 14.55 28.18 -8.15
N ALA A 57 14.51 27.02 -8.83
CA ALA A 57 13.50 26.76 -9.86
C ALA A 57 12.07 26.78 -9.27
N GLY A 58 11.87 26.22 -8.08
CA GLY A 58 10.61 26.32 -7.34
C GLY A 58 10.21 27.77 -7.03
N ASN A 59 11.16 28.64 -6.69
CA ASN A 59 10.89 30.07 -6.47
C ASN A 59 10.37 30.76 -7.72
N GLN A 60 10.92 30.44 -8.90
CA GLN A 60 10.47 31.00 -10.18
C GLN A 60 9.02 30.58 -10.47
N LEU A 61 8.71 29.30 -10.33
CA LEU A 61 7.35 28.77 -10.48
C LEU A 61 6.37 29.37 -9.47
N TYR A 62 6.81 29.59 -8.24
CA TYR A 62 6.01 30.28 -7.23
C TYR A 62 5.66 31.72 -7.63
N GLN A 63 6.63 32.48 -8.16
CA GLN A 63 6.40 33.85 -8.66
C GLN A 63 5.41 33.86 -9.83
N GLU A 64 5.43 32.83 -10.66
CA GLU A 64 4.45 32.59 -11.75
C GLU A 64 3.09 32.08 -11.25
N ARG A 65 2.89 31.93 -9.93
CA ARG A 65 1.68 31.36 -9.29
C ARG A 65 1.38 29.90 -9.68
N LYS A 66 2.38 29.16 -10.18
CA LYS A 66 2.30 27.73 -10.49
C LYS A 66 2.55 26.89 -9.25
N TYR A 67 1.62 26.94 -8.30
CA TYR A 67 1.82 26.39 -6.95
C TYR A 67 2.03 24.87 -6.89
N ALA A 68 1.32 24.09 -7.72
CA ALA A 68 1.46 22.64 -7.73
C ALA A 68 2.86 22.19 -8.19
N GLU A 69 3.39 22.85 -9.22
CA GLU A 69 4.74 22.60 -9.72
C GLU A 69 5.79 23.09 -8.73
N ALA A 70 5.64 24.30 -8.18
CA ALA A 70 6.54 24.83 -7.15
C ALA A 70 6.64 23.88 -5.93
N LEU A 71 5.51 23.33 -5.48
CA LEU A 71 5.46 22.35 -4.38
C LEU A 71 6.26 21.07 -4.70
N ALA A 72 6.15 20.55 -5.93
CA ALA A 72 6.92 19.40 -6.37
C ALA A 72 8.43 19.72 -6.33
N TYR A 73 8.85 20.87 -6.87
CA TYR A 73 10.25 21.30 -6.86
C TYR A 73 10.82 21.51 -5.45
N TYR A 74 10.05 22.11 -4.54
CA TYR A 74 10.46 22.25 -3.14
C TYR A 74 10.60 20.90 -2.43
N THR A 75 9.72 19.95 -2.72
CA THR A 75 9.80 18.59 -2.15
C THR A 75 11.01 17.83 -2.69
N GLU A 76 11.28 17.95 -3.98
CA GLU A 76 12.47 17.39 -4.62
C GLU A 76 13.77 18.02 -4.07
N SER A 77 13.75 19.33 -3.79
CA SER A 77 14.83 20.02 -3.09
C SER A 77 15.06 19.45 -1.68
N ILE A 78 14.01 19.32 -0.86
CA ILE A 78 14.06 18.70 0.47
C ILE A 78 14.64 17.27 0.40
N ARG A 79 14.23 16.50 -0.61
CA ARG A 79 14.71 15.13 -0.82
C ARG A 79 16.22 15.05 -1.04
N LEU A 80 16.79 16.02 -1.76
CA LEU A 80 18.22 16.08 -2.06
C LEU A 80 19.05 16.84 -1.02
N ALA A 81 18.45 17.64 -0.15
CA ALA A 81 19.19 18.42 0.85
C ALA A 81 19.90 17.51 1.85
N GLU A 82 21.10 17.92 2.25
CA GLU A 82 21.87 17.27 3.30
C GLU A 82 21.17 17.44 4.66
N PRO A 83 21.32 16.47 5.58
CA PRO A 83 20.71 16.58 6.91
C PRO A 83 21.27 17.79 7.63
N GLU A 84 20.41 18.48 8.39
CA GLU A 84 20.77 19.68 9.14
C GLU A 84 21.35 20.82 8.26
N SER A 85 21.13 20.83 6.94
CA SER A 85 21.56 21.95 6.12
C SER A 85 20.57 23.11 6.13
N ASP A 86 21.07 24.33 5.84
CA ASP A 86 20.20 25.48 5.66
C ASP A 86 19.28 25.33 4.44
N GLN A 87 19.69 24.54 3.44
CA GLN A 87 18.86 24.21 2.27
C GLN A 87 17.67 23.36 2.66
N LEU A 88 17.83 22.42 3.60
CA LEU A 88 16.73 21.61 4.12
C LEU A 88 15.70 22.49 4.85
N GLY A 89 16.16 23.35 5.76
CA GLY A 89 15.30 24.32 6.46
C GLY A 89 14.59 25.29 5.52
N MET A 90 15.33 25.84 4.55
CA MET A 90 14.74 26.70 3.52
C MET A 90 13.74 25.96 2.63
N GLY A 91 13.99 24.71 2.27
CA GLY A 91 13.07 23.87 1.52
C GLY A 91 11.72 23.73 2.24
N TYR A 92 11.73 23.40 3.53
CA TYR A 92 10.51 23.35 4.35
C TYR A 92 9.83 24.71 4.47
N ALA A 93 10.59 25.78 4.69
CA ALA A 93 10.04 27.13 4.76
C ALA A 93 9.37 27.55 3.44
N ASN A 94 9.96 27.21 2.29
CA ASN A 94 9.38 27.45 0.97
C ASN A 94 8.09 26.64 0.75
N ARG A 95 8.12 25.36 1.13
CA ARG A 95 6.95 24.48 1.07
C ARG A 95 5.79 24.99 1.94
N SER A 96 6.06 25.52 3.13
CA SER A 96 5.03 26.12 4.00
C SER A 96 4.32 27.34 3.39
N VAL A 97 4.98 28.09 2.50
CA VAL A 97 4.34 29.19 1.76
C VAL A 97 3.21 28.64 0.89
N ILE A 98 3.48 27.55 0.16
CA ILE A 98 2.48 26.96 -0.74
C ILE A 98 1.24 26.51 0.03
N TYR A 99 1.42 25.82 1.16
CA TYR A 99 0.30 25.38 1.98
C TYR A 99 -0.50 26.55 2.55
N TYR A 100 0.17 27.64 2.94
CA TYR A 100 -0.51 28.86 3.37
C TYR A 100 -1.38 29.45 2.25
N GLU A 101 -0.84 29.60 1.04
CA GLU A 101 -1.57 30.11 -0.14
C GLU A 101 -2.75 29.20 -0.53
N GLN A 102 -2.68 27.92 -0.20
CA GLN A 102 -3.75 26.95 -0.46
C GLN A 102 -4.79 26.85 0.68
N GLY A 103 -4.63 27.58 1.78
CA GLY A 103 -5.51 27.48 2.95
C GLY A 103 -5.34 26.20 3.79
N GLU A 104 -4.23 25.47 3.58
CA GLU A 104 -3.86 24.25 4.31
C GLU A 104 -2.97 24.62 5.51
N PHE A 105 -3.51 25.41 6.44
CA PHE A 105 -2.71 26.08 7.48
C PHE A 105 -2.01 25.11 8.44
N GLU A 106 -2.59 23.95 8.72
CA GLU A 106 -1.99 22.91 9.55
C GLU A 106 -0.74 22.31 8.88
N PHE A 107 -0.78 22.07 7.56
CA PHE A 107 0.42 21.64 6.81
C PHE A 107 1.47 22.76 6.74
N ALA A 108 1.04 24.02 6.64
CA ALA A 108 1.96 25.16 6.70
C ALA A 108 2.68 25.20 8.06
N LEU A 109 1.95 25.07 9.17
CA LEU A 109 2.50 25.02 10.52
C LEU A 109 3.46 23.84 10.73
N TYR A 110 3.10 22.64 10.24
CA TYR A 110 3.98 21.48 10.29
C TYR A 110 5.32 21.74 9.57
N ASN A 111 5.27 22.36 8.38
CA ASN A 111 6.48 22.70 7.65
C ASN A 111 7.30 23.85 8.27
N ILE A 112 6.64 24.79 8.95
CA ILE A 112 7.32 25.82 9.73
C ILE A 112 8.10 25.19 10.89
N ASP A 113 7.49 24.25 11.61
CA ASP A 113 8.16 23.51 12.68
C ASP A 113 9.35 22.69 12.14
N LEU A 114 9.18 21.98 11.01
CA LEU A 114 10.27 21.30 10.34
C LEU A 114 11.40 22.25 9.92
N ALA A 115 11.08 23.43 9.39
CA ALA A 115 12.09 24.43 9.02
C ALA A 115 12.90 24.88 10.25
N LYS A 116 12.24 25.18 11.37
CA LYS A 116 12.90 25.59 12.62
C LYS A 116 13.84 24.51 13.17
N ARG A 117 13.49 23.24 13.02
CA ARG A 117 14.30 22.11 13.46
C ARG A 117 15.47 21.79 12.53
N ASN A 118 15.55 22.39 11.34
CA ASN A 118 16.54 22.07 10.31
C ASN A 118 17.29 23.32 9.84
N ASN A 119 17.98 24.02 10.74
CA ASN A 119 18.92 25.11 10.43
C ASN A 119 18.39 26.19 9.48
N TYR A 120 17.10 26.56 9.61
CA TYR A 120 16.56 27.69 8.88
C TYR A 120 17.30 29.00 9.24
N PRO A 121 17.76 29.81 8.27
CA PRO A 121 18.60 30.97 8.56
C PRO A 121 17.95 31.98 9.50
N GLU A 122 18.66 32.37 10.57
CA GLU A 122 18.17 33.32 11.58
C GLU A 122 17.69 34.65 10.98
N LYS A 123 18.44 35.17 9.99
CA LYS A 123 18.10 36.40 9.26
C LYS A 123 16.73 36.34 8.56
N LEU A 124 16.21 35.16 8.26
CA LEU A 124 14.92 34.95 7.62
C LEU A 124 13.82 34.55 8.62
N MET A 125 14.16 34.24 9.87
CA MET A 125 13.23 33.77 10.91
C MET A 125 12.04 34.70 11.12
N PRO A 126 12.17 36.05 11.12
CA PRO A 126 11.02 36.94 11.28
C PRO A 126 9.91 36.70 10.23
N LYS A 127 10.28 36.37 8.99
CA LYS A 127 9.33 36.05 7.91
C LYS A 127 8.59 34.74 8.17
N LEU A 128 9.29 33.74 8.72
CA LEU A 128 8.70 32.44 9.04
C LEU A 128 7.72 32.54 10.22
N LEU A 129 8.10 33.27 11.28
CA LEU A 129 7.25 33.51 12.45
C LEU A 129 6.00 34.33 12.11
N ALA A 130 6.12 35.32 11.23
CA ALA A 130 4.96 36.06 10.73
C ALA A 130 3.96 35.12 10.03
N ARG A 131 4.45 34.20 9.19
CA ARG A 131 3.58 33.19 8.55
C ARG A 131 2.94 32.27 9.57
N GLU A 132 3.68 31.85 10.60
CA GLU A 132 3.15 31.00 11.67
C GLU A 132 2.00 31.67 12.41
N LEU A 133 2.15 32.94 12.78
CA LEU A 133 1.10 33.73 13.42
C LEU A 133 -0.13 33.84 12.52
N ASN A 134 0.07 34.15 11.23
CA ASN A 134 -1.01 34.24 10.26
C ASN A 134 -1.75 32.90 10.12
N CYS A 135 -1.04 31.77 10.02
CA CYS A 135 -1.66 30.43 9.98
C CYS A 135 -2.58 30.21 11.19
N LYS A 136 -2.08 30.48 12.41
CA LYS A 136 -2.85 30.33 13.66
C LYS A 136 -4.08 31.22 13.67
N GLN A 137 -3.95 32.48 13.23
CA GLN A 137 -5.08 33.39 13.10
C GLN A 137 -6.13 32.88 12.12
N GLN A 138 -5.72 32.39 10.95
CA GLN A 138 -6.67 31.87 9.96
C GLN A 138 -7.42 30.62 10.43
N ILE A 139 -6.75 29.76 11.19
CA ILE A 139 -7.39 28.60 11.84
C ILE A 139 -8.46 29.08 12.84
N VAL A 140 -8.12 30.05 13.71
CA VAL A 140 -9.07 30.62 14.69
C VAL A 140 -10.26 31.30 14.01
N LEU A 141 -10.06 31.92 12.86
CA LEU A 141 -11.12 32.53 12.05
C LEU A 141 -11.99 31.51 11.28
N GLY A 142 -11.72 30.21 11.41
CA GLY A 142 -12.45 29.16 10.70
C GLY A 142 -12.19 29.14 9.19
N GLN A 143 -11.10 29.76 8.73
CA GLN A 143 -10.73 29.78 7.31
C GLN A 143 -9.89 28.57 6.90
N SER A 144 -9.49 27.74 7.88
CA SER A 144 -8.83 26.47 7.58
C SER A 144 -9.78 25.54 6.84
N LYS A 145 -9.22 24.79 5.88
CA LYS A 145 -9.91 23.65 5.27
C LYS A 145 -10.14 22.49 6.25
N GLY A 146 -9.59 22.58 7.46
CA GLY A 146 -9.66 21.53 8.47
C GLY A 146 -8.95 20.29 7.96
N THR A 147 -7.68 20.45 7.57
CA THR A 147 -6.91 19.42 6.87
C THR A 147 -6.70 18.20 7.75
N VAL A 148 -7.65 17.29 7.73
CA VAL A 148 -7.50 15.92 8.23
C VAL A 148 -7.18 15.01 7.05
N PRO A 149 -6.21 14.08 7.20
CA PRO A 149 -6.12 12.94 6.30
C PRO A 149 -7.52 12.33 6.19
N ARG A 150 -8.06 12.26 4.96
CA ARG A 150 -9.44 11.92 4.55
C ARG A 150 -10.35 11.36 5.66
N PRO A 151 -11.62 11.85 5.79
CA PRO A 151 -12.55 11.38 6.81
C PRO A 151 -12.55 9.85 6.91
N MET A 152 -11.99 9.33 8.01
CA MET A 152 -11.91 7.89 8.22
C MET A 152 -13.30 7.40 8.63
N MET A 153 -13.90 6.52 7.83
CA MET A 153 -14.96 5.66 8.35
C MET A 153 -14.33 4.73 9.38
N SER A 154 -14.49 5.08 10.65
CA SER A 154 -14.09 4.24 11.78
C SER A 154 -14.96 3.00 11.84
N ILE A 155 -14.46 1.96 12.52
CA ILE A 155 -15.29 0.82 12.89
C ILE A 155 -16.52 1.33 13.65
N ASN A 156 -17.69 0.85 13.23
CA ASN A 156 -19.00 1.27 13.71
C ASN A 156 -19.80 0.12 14.34
N VAL A 157 -19.12 -0.99 14.65
CA VAL A 157 -19.66 -2.19 15.30
C VAL A 157 -18.75 -2.58 16.47
N ASP A 158 -19.23 -3.47 17.34
CA ASP A 158 -18.40 -4.00 18.42
C ASP A 158 -17.15 -4.70 17.86
N THR A 159 -16.00 -4.47 18.50
CA THR A 159 -14.70 -4.99 18.04
C THR A 159 -14.26 -6.23 18.82
N HIS A 160 -13.48 -7.09 18.18
CA HIS A 160 -12.92 -8.28 18.82
C HIS A 160 -11.97 -7.89 19.98
N PRO A 161 -12.09 -8.52 21.17
CA PRO A 161 -11.33 -8.11 22.37
C PRO A 161 -9.80 -8.13 22.22
N ARG A 162 -9.27 -9.08 21.41
CA ARG A 162 -7.82 -9.20 21.14
C ARG A 162 -7.39 -8.54 19.82
N ILE A 163 -8.33 -8.12 18.98
CA ILE A 163 -8.07 -7.53 17.66
C ILE A 163 -8.91 -6.26 17.52
N PRO A 164 -8.49 -5.13 18.11
CA PRO A 164 -9.33 -3.94 18.26
C PRO A 164 -9.63 -3.20 16.95
N PHE A 165 -9.09 -3.69 15.84
CA PHE A 165 -9.34 -3.19 14.49
C PHE A 165 -10.16 -4.17 13.62
N LEU A 166 -10.72 -5.22 14.21
CA LEU A 166 -11.59 -6.19 13.56
C LEU A 166 -12.94 -6.22 14.30
N ALA A 167 -14.03 -6.33 13.57
CA ALA A 167 -15.35 -6.55 14.15
C ALA A 167 -15.39 -7.88 14.92
N ASP A 168 -16.09 -7.86 16.05
CA ASP A 168 -16.46 -9.09 16.75
C ASP A 168 -17.33 -9.98 15.85
N GLY A 169 -17.23 -11.31 16.01
CA GLY A 169 -17.97 -12.29 15.20
C GLY A 169 -17.41 -12.50 13.79
N ILE A 170 -16.11 -12.30 13.60
CA ILE A 170 -15.37 -12.69 12.39
C ILE A 170 -14.35 -13.77 12.73
N GLY A 171 -14.48 -14.90 12.05
CA GLY A 171 -13.56 -16.03 12.13
C GLY A 171 -12.82 -16.28 10.81
N MET A 172 -11.97 -17.32 10.81
CA MET A 172 -11.32 -17.84 9.61
C MET A 172 -11.77 -19.28 9.38
N ASN A 173 -12.10 -19.62 8.14
CA ASN A 173 -12.45 -20.99 7.76
C ASN A 173 -11.72 -21.41 6.48
N TYR A 174 -11.66 -22.72 6.21
CA TYR A 174 -11.09 -23.28 4.98
C TYR A 174 -12.20 -23.62 3.98
N TYR A 175 -12.12 -22.99 2.81
CA TYR A 175 -13.03 -23.19 1.70
C TYR A 175 -12.35 -24.05 0.63
N PRO A 176 -12.98 -25.14 0.14
CA PRO A 176 -12.33 -26.13 -0.73
C PRO A 176 -11.64 -25.60 -1.99
N ARG A 177 -12.04 -24.42 -2.50
CA ARG A 177 -11.48 -23.82 -3.73
C ARG A 177 -10.73 -22.51 -3.50
N CYS A 178 -10.80 -21.96 -2.30
CA CYS A 178 -10.26 -20.63 -1.99
C CYS A 178 -9.22 -20.67 -0.86
N GLY A 179 -8.99 -21.85 -0.25
CA GLY A 179 -8.14 -21.95 0.93
C GLY A 179 -8.78 -21.24 2.13
N ARG A 180 -7.95 -20.60 2.96
CA ARG A 180 -8.44 -19.79 4.09
C ARG A 180 -9.31 -18.64 3.60
N GLY A 181 -10.34 -18.26 4.36
CA GLY A 181 -11.24 -17.15 4.07
C GLY A 181 -11.88 -16.60 5.33
N LEU A 182 -12.25 -15.32 5.31
CA LEU A 182 -13.01 -14.69 6.40
C LEU A 182 -14.42 -15.28 6.45
N ALA A 183 -14.86 -15.68 7.63
CA ALA A 183 -16.17 -16.27 7.89
C ALA A 183 -16.96 -15.39 8.86
N ALA A 184 -18.23 -15.16 8.55
CA ALA A 184 -19.14 -14.45 9.44
C ALA A 184 -19.69 -15.42 10.52
N GLU A 185 -19.43 -15.13 11.80
CA GLU A 185 -19.95 -15.92 12.93
C GLU A 185 -21.30 -15.38 13.44
N LYS A 186 -21.66 -14.18 12.98
CA LYS A 186 -22.95 -13.51 13.17
C LYS A 186 -23.34 -12.75 11.89
N ASP A 187 -24.56 -12.23 11.87
CA ASP A 187 -25.05 -11.44 10.73
C ASP A 187 -24.43 -10.03 10.72
N PHE A 188 -24.13 -9.51 9.54
CA PHE A 188 -23.65 -8.14 9.32
C PHE A 188 -24.53 -7.38 8.33
N ASN A 189 -24.66 -6.07 8.55
CA ASN A 189 -25.49 -5.17 7.76
C ASN A 189 -24.67 -4.40 6.72
N PRO A 190 -25.29 -3.99 5.59
CA PRO A 190 -24.69 -3.00 4.70
C PRO A 190 -24.33 -1.73 5.47
N GLY A 191 -23.08 -1.28 5.36
CA GLY A 191 -22.59 -0.16 6.17
C GLY A 191 -21.64 -0.54 7.29
N ASP A 192 -21.63 -1.79 7.73
CA ASP A 192 -20.74 -2.23 8.80
C ASP A 192 -19.28 -2.19 8.31
N VAL A 193 -18.46 -1.43 9.02
CA VAL A 193 -17.01 -1.35 8.82
C VAL A 193 -16.39 -2.44 9.69
N ILE A 194 -16.06 -3.57 9.08
CA ILE A 194 -15.68 -4.78 9.81
C ILE A 194 -14.17 -4.95 10.00
N LEU A 195 -13.36 -4.22 9.24
CA LEU A 195 -11.91 -4.23 9.37
C LEU A 195 -11.38 -2.82 9.15
N ASP A 196 -10.44 -2.41 9.99
CA ASP A 196 -9.67 -1.18 9.86
C ASP A 196 -8.20 -1.42 10.25
N GLU A 197 -7.49 -2.26 9.51
CA GLU A 197 -6.15 -2.73 9.87
C GLU A 197 -5.05 -1.76 9.40
N LYS A 198 -4.03 -1.51 10.24
CA LYS A 198 -2.81 -0.81 9.79
C LYS A 198 -2.00 -1.71 8.85
N ILE A 199 -1.44 -1.14 7.80
CA ILE A 199 -0.55 -1.90 6.90
C ILE A 199 0.73 -2.30 7.64
N GLU A 200 1.09 -3.58 7.58
CA GLU A 200 2.29 -4.11 8.24
C GLU A 200 3.54 -3.90 7.38
N LEU A 201 3.44 -4.21 6.09
CA LEU A 201 4.50 -3.98 5.10
C LEU A 201 3.92 -3.36 3.84
N CYS A 202 4.67 -2.44 3.21
CA CYS A 202 4.32 -1.95 1.89
C CYS A 202 5.53 -1.92 0.96
N GLY A 203 5.29 -1.99 -0.34
CA GLY A 203 6.23 -1.64 -1.41
C GLY A 203 5.55 -0.60 -2.31
N ILE A 204 6.16 0.58 -2.45
CA ILE A 204 5.62 1.68 -3.27
C ILE A 204 6.45 1.87 -4.53
N ASP A 205 5.79 2.16 -5.65
CA ASP A 205 6.47 2.69 -6.84
C ASP A 205 7.43 3.83 -6.45
N PHE A 206 8.66 3.85 -6.95
CA PHE A 206 9.60 4.94 -6.69
C PHE A 206 9.13 6.27 -7.30
N ASP A 207 8.23 6.25 -8.28
CA ASP A 207 7.50 7.44 -8.76
C ASP A 207 6.44 7.95 -7.78
N LEU A 208 6.11 7.16 -6.75
CA LEU A 208 5.25 7.54 -5.64
C LEU A 208 6.04 7.98 -4.40
N SER A 209 7.38 7.97 -4.41
CA SER A 209 8.19 8.35 -3.24
C SER A 209 7.85 9.74 -2.67
N CYS A 210 7.50 10.72 -3.52
CA CYS A 210 7.09 12.06 -3.06
C CYS A 210 5.59 12.17 -2.72
N HIS A 211 4.83 11.09 -2.92
CA HIS A 211 3.38 11.05 -2.77
C HIS A 211 2.94 10.16 -1.60
N ASN A 212 3.64 9.05 -1.36
CA ASN A 212 3.29 8.02 -0.40
C ASN A 212 4.43 7.77 0.59
N CYS A 213 4.08 7.55 1.85
CA CYS A 213 5.02 7.14 2.88
C CYS A 213 5.60 5.76 2.55
N ASN A 214 6.93 5.59 2.59
CA ASN A 214 7.59 4.31 2.33
C ASN A 214 7.40 3.26 3.44
N HIS A 215 6.80 3.65 4.59
CA HIS A 215 6.50 2.73 5.68
C HIS A 215 5.05 2.28 5.72
N CYS A 216 4.12 3.24 5.81
CA CYS A 216 2.71 2.93 5.98
C CYS A 216 1.94 3.03 4.66
N SER A 217 2.55 3.44 3.55
CA SER A 217 1.90 3.76 2.25
C SER A 217 0.91 4.93 2.25
N ALA A 218 0.67 5.58 3.39
CA ALA A 218 -0.24 6.71 3.48
C ALA A 218 0.13 7.81 2.49
N ARG A 219 -0.87 8.30 1.76
CA ARG A 219 -0.70 9.35 0.75
C ARG A 219 -0.64 10.70 1.44
N PHE A 220 0.52 11.34 1.35
CA PHE A 220 0.81 12.66 1.95
C PHE A 220 1.43 13.55 0.86
N ASN A 221 0.73 13.71 -0.27
CA ASN A 221 1.20 14.35 -1.51
C ASN A 221 2.13 15.55 -1.25
N TYR A 222 3.43 15.37 -1.52
CA TYR A 222 4.47 16.38 -1.36
C TYR A 222 4.67 16.92 0.07
N SER A 223 4.02 16.34 1.08
CA SER A 223 4.11 16.72 2.51
C SER A 223 5.05 15.81 3.33
N LEU A 224 5.75 14.88 2.68
CA LEU A 224 6.61 13.89 3.34
C LEU A 224 7.95 14.50 3.81
N ILE A 225 8.63 13.83 4.73
CA ILE A 225 10.01 14.08 5.16
C ILE A 225 10.96 13.06 4.50
N PRO A 226 12.20 13.44 4.16
CA PRO A 226 13.13 12.55 3.48
C PRO A 226 13.88 11.66 4.48
N CYS A 227 14.40 10.52 4.01
CA CYS A 227 15.52 9.86 4.68
C CYS A 227 16.68 10.86 4.82
N PRO A 228 17.43 10.87 5.95
CA PRO A 228 18.59 11.77 6.12
C PRO A 228 19.78 11.39 5.23
N THR A 229 19.87 10.16 4.75
CA THR A 229 21.03 9.66 4.01
C THR A 229 20.75 9.45 2.52
N CYS A 230 19.79 8.60 2.16
CA CYS A 230 19.47 8.36 0.75
C CYS A 230 18.45 9.38 0.22
N PRO A 231 18.50 9.73 -1.07
CA PRO A 231 17.55 10.66 -1.69
C PRO A 231 16.32 9.95 -2.28
N ILE A 232 16.03 8.70 -1.90
CA ILE A 232 15.03 7.85 -2.57
C ILE A 232 13.74 7.71 -1.76
N PHE A 233 13.85 7.43 -0.46
CA PHE A 233 12.71 7.10 0.38
C PHE A 233 12.28 8.29 1.24
N MET A 234 10.96 8.43 1.40
CA MET A 234 10.32 9.53 2.13
C MET A 234 9.22 8.96 3.07
N TYR A 235 8.89 9.71 4.12
CA TYR A 235 8.03 9.25 5.22
C TYR A 235 7.02 10.33 5.62
N CYS A 236 5.85 9.93 6.14
CA CYS A 236 4.86 10.90 6.61
C CYS A 236 5.18 11.46 8.00
N SER A 237 5.98 10.77 8.80
CA SER A 237 6.37 11.16 10.15
C SER A 237 7.73 10.60 10.54
N GLN A 238 8.31 11.18 11.59
CA GLN A 238 9.53 10.67 12.22
C GLN A 238 9.35 9.23 12.73
N GLU A 239 8.19 8.93 13.33
CA GLU A 239 7.84 7.58 13.77
C GLU A 239 7.90 6.57 12.61
N CYS A 240 7.31 6.91 11.45
CA CYS A 240 7.35 6.05 10.28
C CYS A 240 8.77 5.84 9.77
N LEU A 241 9.62 6.88 9.79
CA LEU A 241 11.03 6.77 9.40
C LEU A 241 11.77 5.81 10.33
N GLU A 242 11.63 5.97 11.65
CA GLU A 242 12.30 5.17 12.67
C GLU A 242 11.86 3.70 12.64
N GLN A 243 10.56 3.45 12.51
CA GLN A 243 10.03 2.09 12.40
C GLN A 243 10.52 1.42 11.11
N ASN A 244 10.51 2.12 9.98
CA ASN A 244 11.03 1.61 8.72
C ASN A 244 12.52 1.29 8.80
N TRP A 245 13.32 2.16 9.43
CA TRP A 245 14.75 1.94 9.68
C TRP A 245 14.98 0.69 10.52
N LYS A 246 14.21 0.55 11.62
CA LYS A 246 14.25 -0.61 12.52
C LYS A 246 13.85 -1.90 11.82
N PHE A 247 12.94 -1.88 10.84
CA PHE A 247 12.45 -3.11 10.22
C PHE A 247 13.21 -3.51 8.96
N TYR A 248 13.60 -2.58 8.09
CA TYR A 248 14.25 -2.96 6.82
C TYR A 248 15.03 -1.85 6.11
N HIS A 249 14.75 -0.57 6.33
CA HIS A 249 15.37 0.49 5.53
C HIS A 249 16.89 0.61 5.72
N ARG A 250 17.46 0.22 6.88
CA ARG A 250 18.92 0.16 7.07
C ARG A 250 19.61 -0.77 6.06
N PHE A 251 18.91 -1.81 5.60
CA PHE A 251 19.38 -2.74 4.57
C PHE A 251 19.12 -2.23 3.15
N GLU A 252 18.25 -1.23 2.97
CA GLU A 252 17.94 -0.63 1.66
C GLU A 252 18.75 0.64 1.38
N CYS A 253 19.05 1.43 2.41
CA CYS A 253 19.51 2.81 2.28
C CYS A 253 20.79 2.96 1.44
N GLY A 254 21.77 2.07 1.64
CA GLY A 254 23.05 2.11 0.93
C GLY A 254 22.99 1.66 -0.54
N VAL A 255 21.86 1.09 -0.96
CA VAL A 255 21.64 0.54 -2.32
C VAL A 255 20.35 1.06 -2.95
N ALA A 256 19.82 2.17 -2.44
CA ALA A 256 18.49 2.65 -2.79
C ALA A 256 18.37 3.05 -4.27
N THR A 257 19.43 3.57 -4.88
CA THR A 257 19.45 3.93 -6.30
C THR A 257 19.39 2.69 -7.17
N LYS A 258 20.19 1.66 -6.84
CA LYS A 258 20.13 0.36 -7.52
C LYS A 258 18.77 -0.27 -7.36
N LEU A 259 18.16 -0.26 -6.16
CA LEU A 259 16.79 -0.72 -5.95
C LEU A 259 15.80 0.03 -6.86
N SER A 260 15.89 1.36 -6.95
CA SER A 260 15.02 2.15 -7.85
C SER A 260 15.22 1.88 -9.35
N SER A 261 16.34 1.27 -9.71
CA SER A 261 16.73 0.97 -11.10
C SER A 261 16.55 -0.50 -11.48
N ALA A 262 16.44 -1.38 -10.47
CA ALA A 262 16.38 -2.83 -10.59
C ALA A 262 15.01 -3.45 -10.30
N SER A 263 14.22 -2.81 -9.44
CA SER A 263 13.06 -3.47 -8.82
C SER A 263 11.86 -3.55 -9.75
N PHE A 264 11.18 -4.70 -9.73
CA PHE A 264 9.75 -4.75 -10.01
C PHE A 264 9.05 -4.14 -8.80
N VAL A 265 8.59 -2.89 -8.94
CA VAL A 265 8.33 -2.09 -7.74
C VAL A 265 7.19 -2.62 -6.87
N THR A 266 6.23 -3.36 -7.45
CA THR A 266 5.19 -4.09 -6.70
C THR A 266 5.74 -5.16 -5.76
N LEU A 267 6.91 -5.74 -6.05
CA LEU A 267 7.49 -6.84 -5.27
C LEU A 267 8.61 -6.39 -4.33
N MET A 268 8.69 -5.09 -4.01
CA MET A 268 9.57 -4.60 -2.93
C MET A 268 9.22 -5.18 -1.56
N VAL A 269 7.99 -5.68 -1.37
CA VAL A 269 7.60 -6.40 -0.15
C VAL A 269 8.39 -7.69 0.06
N THR A 270 8.90 -8.32 -0.99
CA THR A 270 9.63 -9.59 -0.94
C THR A 270 10.88 -9.50 -0.04
N PRO A 271 11.88 -8.64 -0.35
CA PRO A 271 13.04 -8.48 0.50
C PRO A 271 12.67 -7.85 1.85
N ARG A 272 11.65 -6.99 1.90
CA ARG A 272 11.18 -6.40 3.15
C ARG A 272 10.62 -7.43 4.11
N LEU A 273 9.95 -8.47 3.63
CA LEU A 273 9.44 -9.56 4.47
C LEU A 273 10.60 -10.37 5.08
N PHE A 274 11.66 -10.64 4.31
CA PHE A 274 12.88 -11.25 4.83
C PHE A 274 13.52 -10.39 5.94
N PHE A 275 13.76 -9.11 5.67
CA PHE A 275 14.41 -8.21 6.64
C PHE A 275 13.53 -7.87 7.84
N TYR A 276 12.22 -7.84 7.65
CA TYR A 276 11.25 -7.74 8.75
C TYR A 276 11.39 -8.93 9.68
N GLY A 277 11.43 -10.15 9.14
CA GLY A 277 11.69 -11.39 9.88
C GLY A 277 13.03 -11.32 10.63
N LEU A 278 14.12 -11.04 9.91
CA LEU A 278 15.46 -10.89 10.50
C LEU A 278 15.46 -9.91 11.68
N SER A 279 14.78 -8.77 11.54
CA SER A 279 14.64 -7.77 12.61
C SER A 279 13.83 -8.28 13.82
N GLN A 280 12.87 -9.20 13.62
CA GLN A 280 12.12 -9.82 14.72
C GLN A 280 12.93 -10.90 15.45
N PHE A 281 13.91 -11.51 14.78
CA PHE A 281 14.92 -12.36 15.41
C PHE A 281 16.11 -11.56 15.98
N GLY A 282 16.00 -10.23 16.08
CA GLY A 282 17.06 -9.39 16.65
C GLY A 282 18.32 -9.30 15.78
N ASP A 283 18.17 -9.39 14.46
CA ASP A 283 19.26 -9.49 13.49
C ASP A 283 20.12 -10.76 13.61
N ASP A 284 19.63 -11.76 14.35
CA ASP A 284 20.23 -13.09 14.42
C ASP A 284 19.76 -13.96 13.24
N LEU A 285 20.60 -14.00 12.20
CA LEU A 285 20.35 -14.84 11.03
C LEU A 285 20.33 -16.33 11.36
N GLN A 286 21.12 -16.77 12.35
CA GLN A 286 21.18 -18.18 12.71
C GLN A 286 19.87 -18.63 13.38
N ALA A 287 19.35 -17.84 14.31
CA ALA A 287 18.04 -18.10 14.93
C ALA A 287 16.90 -18.09 13.89
N MET A 288 16.97 -17.19 12.91
CA MET A 288 16.01 -17.17 11.79
C MET A 288 16.13 -18.42 10.92
N MET A 289 17.34 -18.88 10.60
CA MET A 289 17.58 -20.12 9.84
C MET A 289 17.01 -21.34 10.57
N GLU A 290 17.29 -21.47 11.87
CA GLU A 290 16.80 -22.57 12.71
C GLU A 290 15.26 -22.66 12.73
N TYR A 291 14.57 -21.52 12.63
CA TYR A 291 13.12 -21.48 12.51
C TYR A 291 12.61 -21.75 11.09
N CYS A 292 13.26 -21.18 10.07
CA CYS A 292 12.73 -21.14 8.71
C CYS A 292 13.08 -22.36 7.84
N GLU A 293 14.17 -23.08 8.14
CA GLU A 293 14.62 -24.24 7.36
C GLU A 293 13.77 -25.52 7.53
N PRO A 294 13.23 -25.84 8.72
CA PRO A 294 12.32 -26.97 8.87
C PRO A 294 11.01 -26.80 8.08
N GLU A 295 10.41 -27.92 7.65
CA GLU A 295 9.06 -27.88 7.06
C GLU A 295 8.02 -27.52 8.12
N VAL A 296 7.17 -26.54 7.81
CA VAL A 296 6.07 -26.13 8.68
C VAL A 296 4.93 -27.15 8.57
N THR A 297 4.49 -27.71 9.71
CA THR A 297 3.46 -28.76 9.73
C THR A 297 2.05 -28.23 10.00
N GLU A 298 1.89 -27.02 10.55
CA GLU A 298 0.58 -26.47 10.92
C GLU A 298 0.31 -25.11 10.26
N PRO A 299 -0.86 -24.93 9.61
CA PRO A 299 -1.25 -23.64 9.07
C PRO A 299 -1.44 -22.59 10.17
N SER A 300 -0.88 -21.38 9.98
CA SER A 300 -1.09 -20.28 10.93
C SER A 300 -2.38 -19.52 10.66
N ASN A 301 -3.09 -19.15 11.73
CA ASN A 301 -4.25 -18.25 11.69
C ASN A 301 -3.89 -16.88 12.30
N PRO A 302 -3.82 -15.80 11.50
CA PRO A 302 -3.56 -14.46 12.04
C PRO A 302 -4.61 -13.97 13.06
N LEU A 303 -5.81 -14.53 13.06
CA LEU A 303 -6.86 -14.19 14.03
C LEU A 303 -6.61 -14.76 15.44
N ASP A 304 -5.65 -15.69 15.60
CA ASP A 304 -5.32 -16.25 16.91
C ASP A 304 -4.37 -15.35 17.72
N LEU A 305 -3.76 -14.35 17.07
CA LEU A 305 -2.82 -13.42 17.68
C LEU A 305 -3.51 -12.37 18.57
N ASP A 306 -2.79 -11.87 19.57
CA ASP A 306 -3.20 -10.72 20.38
C ASP A 306 -2.56 -9.42 19.87
N TYR A 307 -3.38 -8.55 19.31
CA TYR A 307 -2.96 -7.26 18.77
C TYR A 307 -3.06 -6.11 19.77
N THR A 308 -3.56 -6.36 20.99
CA THR A 308 -3.52 -5.36 22.08
C THR A 308 -2.12 -5.21 22.66
N ASN A 309 -1.31 -6.27 22.60
CA ASN A 309 0.10 -6.30 22.94
C ASN A 309 0.89 -7.04 21.84
N LEU A 310 1.00 -6.39 20.67
CA LEU A 310 1.47 -7.03 19.45
C LEU A 310 2.91 -7.55 19.54
N ASN A 311 3.07 -8.88 19.56
CA ASN A 311 4.34 -9.54 19.30
C ASN A 311 4.54 -9.73 17.79
N ARG A 312 5.38 -8.89 17.20
CA ARG A 312 5.67 -8.92 15.75
C ARG A 312 6.43 -10.16 15.29
N LEU A 313 7.12 -10.88 16.18
CA LEU A 313 7.69 -12.18 15.82
C LEU A 313 6.57 -13.16 15.47
N GLU A 314 5.49 -13.18 16.23
CA GLU A 314 4.33 -14.04 15.94
C GLU A 314 3.59 -13.59 14.67
N VAL A 315 3.57 -12.29 14.38
CA VAL A 315 3.09 -11.78 13.08
C VAL A 315 3.94 -12.29 11.93
N PHE A 316 5.27 -12.21 12.03
CA PHE A 316 6.18 -12.75 11.01
C PHE A 316 5.92 -14.24 10.80
N LYS A 317 5.85 -15.04 11.88
CA LYS A 317 5.56 -16.47 11.80
C LYS A 317 4.22 -16.74 11.11
N ALA A 318 3.19 -15.96 11.42
CA ALA A 318 1.87 -16.11 10.81
C ALA A 318 1.86 -15.78 9.30
N LEU A 319 2.70 -14.85 8.85
CA LEU A 319 2.89 -14.54 7.44
C LEU A 319 3.77 -15.59 6.74
N TYR A 320 4.85 -16.02 7.37
CA TYR A 320 5.83 -16.98 6.83
C TYR A 320 5.22 -18.37 6.66
N ASN A 321 4.44 -18.83 7.64
CA ASN A 321 3.78 -20.15 7.65
C ASN A 321 2.54 -20.19 6.73
N ASN A 322 2.36 -19.21 5.85
CA ASN A 322 1.29 -19.25 4.87
C ASN A 322 1.62 -20.18 3.70
N HIS A 323 0.60 -20.68 3.01
CA HIS A 323 0.84 -21.46 1.80
C HIS A 323 1.38 -20.55 0.69
N PRO A 324 2.62 -20.79 0.21
CA PRO A 324 3.19 -19.99 -0.86
C PRO A 324 2.39 -20.21 -2.14
N PHE A 325 2.26 -19.15 -2.92
CA PHE A 325 1.68 -19.24 -4.24
C PHE A 325 2.54 -20.14 -5.14
N SER A 326 1.89 -20.97 -5.96
CA SER A 326 2.57 -21.86 -6.91
C SER A 326 1.84 -21.85 -8.24
N ASP A 327 2.43 -21.18 -9.23
CA ASP A 327 2.02 -21.23 -10.63
C ASP A 327 3.27 -21.32 -11.52
N PRO A 328 3.46 -22.43 -12.24
CA PRO A 328 4.58 -22.60 -13.16
C PRO A 328 4.72 -21.49 -14.19
N GLU A 329 3.61 -20.87 -14.61
CA GLU A 329 3.61 -19.83 -15.65
C GLU A 329 4.27 -18.52 -15.21
N ILE A 330 4.37 -18.26 -13.90
CA ILE A 330 5.00 -17.03 -13.38
C ILE A 330 6.19 -17.27 -12.47
N GLU A 331 6.61 -18.52 -12.28
CA GLU A 331 7.73 -18.90 -11.42
C GLU A 331 9.05 -18.23 -11.86
N TYR A 332 9.24 -18.02 -13.16
CA TYR A 332 10.39 -17.29 -13.70
C TYR A 332 10.47 -15.83 -13.19
N VAL A 333 9.32 -15.20 -12.90
CA VAL A 333 9.26 -13.86 -12.30
C VAL A 333 9.76 -13.91 -10.87
N MET A 334 9.40 -14.95 -10.10
CA MET A 334 9.86 -15.12 -8.72
C MET A 334 11.37 -15.36 -8.64
N LYS A 335 11.91 -16.21 -9.52
CA LYS A 335 13.36 -16.41 -9.66
C LYS A 335 14.09 -15.12 -10.02
N TYR A 336 13.58 -14.37 -11.00
CA TYR A 336 14.12 -13.06 -11.35
C TYR A 336 14.18 -12.13 -10.14
N VAL A 337 13.06 -12.00 -9.44
CA VAL A 337 12.90 -11.05 -8.32
C VAL A 337 13.86 -11.42 -7.19
N ALA A 338 13.94 -12.71 -6.84
CA ALA A 338 14.85 -13.21 -5.83
C ALA A 338 16.32 -12.93 -6.18
N CYS A 339 16.74 -13.23 -7.41
CA CYS A 339 18.12 -13.04 -7.85
C CYS A 339 18.52 -11.56 -7.95
N VAL A 340 17.62 -10.68 -8.42
CA VAL A 340 17.89 -9.23 -8.46
C VAL A 340 18.11 -8.70 -7.05
N TYR A 341 17.20 -9.01 -6.12
CA TYR A 341 17.36 -8.54 -4.74
C TYR A 341 18.57 -9.16 -4.07
N TYR A 342 18.84 -10.44 -4.29
CA TYR A 342 20.05 -11.10 -3.78
C TYR A 342 21.33 -10.34 -4.15
N VAL A 343 21.51 -10.04 -5.44
CA VAL A 343 22.70 -9.33 -5.93
C VAL A 343 22.77 -7.91 -5.37
N VAL A 344 21.67 -7.14 -5.45
CA VAL A 344 21.65 -5.74 -5.02
C VAL A 344 21.84 -5.59 -3.52
N PHE A 345 21.18 -6.41 -2.70
CA PHE A 345 21.29 -6.31 -1.24
C PHE A 345 22.66 -6.74 -0.71
N LEU A 346 23.34 -7.71 -1.33
CA LEU A 346 24.70 -8.07 -0.93
C LEU A 346 25.74 -6.96 -1.18
N GLU A 347 25.45 -5.99 -2.03
CA GLU A 347 26.27 -4.79 -2.17
C GLU A 347 26.11 -3.81 -1.00
N ASN A 348 25.08 -3.96 -0.16
CA ASN A 348 24.92 -3.17 1.05
C ASN A 348 25.85 -3.72 2.16
N PRO A 349 26.76 -2.91 2.74
CA PRO A 349 27.63 -3.35 3.83
C PRO A 349 26.87 -3.90 5.05
N ALA A 350 25.70 -3.36 5.39
CA ALA A 350 24.90 -3.86 6.50
C ALA A 350 24.45 -5.31 6.26
N VAL A 351 24.09 -5.66 5.03
CA VAL A 351 23.64 -7.01 4.66
C VAL A 351 24.81 -7.97 4.54
N SER A 352 25.87 -7.59 3.82
CA SER A 352 27.07 -8.44 3.66
C SER A 352 27.83 -8.66 4.98
N SER A 353 27.65 -7.78 5.96
CA SER A 353 28.16 -7.99 7.32
C SER A 353 27.41 -9.07 8.10
N ILE A 354 26.18 -9.41 7.71
CA ILE A 354 25.38 -10.47 8.35
C ILE A 354 25.49 -11.77 7.53
N ILE A 355 25.40 -11.67 6.20
CA ILE A 355 25.37 -12.79 5.26
C ILE A 355 26.78 -13.03 4.70
N ARG A 356 27.57 -13.85 5.40
CA ARG A 356 29.00 -14.05 5.13
C ARG A 356 29.31 -15.41 4.50
N THR A 357 28.72 -16.48 5.04
CA THR A 357 29.06 -17.85 4.66
C THR A 357 28.26 -18.32 3.45
N ALA A 358 28.74 -19.37 2.78
CA ALA A 358 28.00 -19.98 1.66
C ALA A 358 26.62 -20.51 2.08
N ALA A 359 26.50 -21.02 3.31
CA ALA A 359 25.22 -21.48 3.86
C ALA A 359 24.24 -20.31 4.05
N GLN A 360 24.70 -19.19 4.63
CA GLN A 360 23.90 -17.98 4.81
C GLN A 360 23.47 -17.37 3.46
N GLN A 361 24.38 -17.33 2.49
CA GLN A 361 24.07 -16.84 1.14
C GLN A 361 23.02 -17.72 0.44
N ARG A 362 23.15 -19.05 0.55
CA ARG A 362 22.16 -20.00 0.04
C ARG A 362 20.80 -19.80 0.72
N PHE A 363 20.77 -19.70 2.05
CA PHE A 363 19.56 -19.44 2.81
C PHE A 363 18.90 -18.13 2.37
N PHE A 364 19.67 -17.05 2.21
CA PHE A 364 19.15 -15.76 1.77
C PHE A 364 18.50 -15.83 0.39
N LEU A 365 19.18 -16.44 -0.59
CA LEU A 365 18.64 -16.57 -1.94
C LEU A 365 17.36 -17.40 -1.97
N LEU A 366 17.35 -18.56 -1.30
CA LEU A 366 16.17 -19.44 -1.23
C LEU A 366 15.03 -18.78 -0.46
N SER A 367 15.35 -18.05 0.62
CA SER A 367 14.38 -17.26 1.36
C SER A 367 13.77 -16.18 0.47
N LEU A 368 14.55 -15.45 -0.32
CA LEU A 368 13.99 -14.43 -1.22
C LEU A 368 13.03 -15.04 -2.26
N LEU A 369 13.33 -16.23 -2.78
CA LEU A 369 12.42 -16.95 -3.68
C LEU A 369 11.13 -17.37 -2.96
N GLN A 370 11.24 -17.92 -1.74
CA GLN A 370 10.09 -18.27 -0.92
C GLN A 370 9.22 -17.05 -0.59
N HIS A 371 9.84 -15.95 -0.16
CA HIS A 371 9.15 -14.70 0.15
C HIS A 371 8.50 -14.07 -1.09
N ALA A 372 9.06 -14.26 -2.29
CA ALA A 372 8.44 -13.81 -3.54
C ALA A 372 7.11 -14.55 -3.78
N ARG A 373 7.11 -15.87 -3.60
CA ARG A 373 5.90 -16.70 -3.69
C ARG A 373 4.88 -16.39 -2.59
N LEU A 374 5.33 -16.18 -1.35
CA LEU A 374 4.47 -15.76 -0.25
C LEU A 374 3.83 -14.40 -0.52
N SER A 375 4.61 -13.45 -1.06
CA SER A 375 4.10 -12.12 -1.38
C SER A 375 2.93 -12.19 -2.36
N CYS A 376 2.94 -13.09 -3.34
CA CYS A 376 1.80 -13.28 -4.24
C CYS A 376 0.51 -13.76 -3.56
N SER A 377 0.62 -14.52 -2.46
CA SER A 377 -0.55 -14.96 -1.67
C SER A 377 -1.06 -13.88 -0.71
N LEU A 378 -0.15 -13.03 -0.20
CA LEU A 378 -0.43 -12.10 0.91
C LEU A 378 -0.77 -10.68 0.45
N LEU A 379 -0.32 -10.30 -0.73
CA LEU A 379 -0.27 -8.93 -1.15
C LEU A 379 -1.62 -8.43 -1.70
N ALA A 380 -1.93 -7.20 -1.32
CA ALA A 380 -2.98 -6.41 -1.90
C ALA A 380 -2.38 -5.32 -2.79
N ASP A 381 -2.70 -5.34 -4.08
CA ASP A 381 -2.21 -4.37 -5.05
C ASP A 381 -3.23 -3.27 -5.31
N THR A 382 -2.75 -2.03 -5.39
CA THR A 382 -3.50 -0.89 -5.92
C THR A 382 -2.66 -0.16 -6.94
N SER A 383 -3.31 0.41 -7.96
CA SER A 383 -2.64 1.25 -8.95
C SER A 383 -3.40 2.54 -9.14
N ASP A 384 -2.67 3.62 -9.37
CA ASP A 384 -3.26 4.91 -9.72
C ASP A 384 -3.59 5.01 -11.22
N SER A 385 -4.13 6.16 -11.64
CA SER A 385 -4.50 6.40 -13.04
C SER A 385 -3.30 6.46 -14.00
N GLN A 386 -2.06 6.49 -13.48
CA GLN A 386 -0.82 6.47 -14.27
C GLN A 386 -0.16 5.07 -14.25
N SER A 387 -0.89 4.05 -13.78
CA SER A 387 -0.39 2.67 -13.64
C SER A 387 0.79 2.54 -12.68
N ARG A 388 0.98 3.49 -11.76
CA ARG A 388 1.94 3.37 -10.66
C ARG A 388 1.31 2.53 -9.57
N SER A 389 2.04 1.54 -9.08
CA SER A 389 1.47 0.54 -8.18
C SER A 389 2.02 0.64 -6.76
N LEU A 390 1.20 0.20 -5.82
CA LEU A 390 1.50 0.02 -4.40
C LEU A 390 1.05 -1.40 -4.03
N GLY A 391 1.95 -2.16 -3.44
CA GLY A 391 1.66 -3.45 -2.83
C GLY A 391 1.71 -3.37 -1.31
N THR A 392 0.74 -3.98 -0.63
CA THR A 392 0.64 -3.96 0.85
C THR A 392 0.38 -5.35 1.41
N ILE A 393 0.98 -5.66 2.56
CA ILE A 393 0.70 -6.86 3.34
C ILE A 393 0.11 -6.42 4.67
N SER A 394 -1.05 -6.99 4.98
CA SER A 394 -1.80 -6.77 6.23
C SER A 394 -2.31 -8.15 6.68
N PRO A 395 -1.83 -8.68 7.82
CA PRO A 395 -2.06 -10.07 8.22
C PRO A 395 -3.52 -10.52 8.18
N VAL A 396 -4.44 -9.74 8.76
CA VAL A 396 -5.86 -10.10 8.84
C VAL A 396 -6.56 -9.89 7.50
N TYR A 397 -6.33 -8.77 6.83
CA TYR A 397 -6.89 -8.49 5.51
C TYR A 397 -6.51 -9.54 4.47
N SER A 398 -5.28 -10.09 4.54
CA SER A 398 -4.78 -11.12 3.59
C SER A 398 -5.58 -12.43 3.61
N ILE A 399 -6.53 -12.59 4.53
CA ILE A 399 -7.46 -13.71 4.62
C ILE A 399 -8.72 -13.47 3.73
N CYS A 400 -9.03 -12.23 3.36
CA CYS A 400 -10.27 -11.89 2.64
C CYS A 400 -10.19 -12.25 1.16
N ASN A 401 -10.87 -13.32 0.75
CA ASN A 401 -10.84 -13.82 -0.63
C ASN A 401 -11.59 -12.96 -1.64
N HIS A 402 -11.30 -13.24 -2.91
CA HIS A 402 -11.99 -12.67 -4.05
C HIS A 402 -13.31 -13.37 -4.42
N SER A 403 -14.29 -12.58 -4.83
CA SER A 403 -15.43 -12.98 -5.67
C SER A 403 -15.74 -11.89 -6.70
N CYS A 404 -16.14 -12.26 -7.92
CA CYS A 404 -16.76 -11.33 -8.88
C CYS A 404 -18.19 -10.94 -8.47
N ASP A 405 -18.73 -11.59 -7.44
CA ASP A 405 -19.98 -11.26 -6.76
C ASP A 405 -19.74 -10.95 -5.27
N PRO A 406 -19.02 -9.86 -4.94
CA PRO A 406 -18.58 -9.62 -3.58
C PRO A 406 -19.73 -9.22 -2.66
N ASN A 407 -19.59 -9.51 -1.36
CA ASN A 407 -20.46 -8.99 -0.31
C ASN A 407 -19.81 -7.90 0.55
N ALA A 408 -18.51 -7.67 0.37
CA ALA A 408 -17.76 -6.59 0.99
C ALA A 408 -16.96 -5.77 -0.04
N ALA A 409 -16.62 -4.54 0.31
CA ALA A 409 -15.71 -3.68 -0.42
C ALA A 409 -14.44 -3.45 0.42
N THR A 410 -13.31 -3.46 -0.26
CA THR A 410 -12.02 -3.13 0.35
C THR A 410 -11.52 -1.78 -0.14
N PHE A 411 -10.97 -1.02 0.80
CA PHE A 411 -10.25 0.22 0.54
C PHE A 411 -8.88 0.15 1.19
N ILE A 412 -7.84 0.37 0.39
CA ILE A 412 -6.48 0.52 0.88
C ILE A 412 -6.12 1.98 0.67
N ASP A 413 -6.15 2.74 1.75
CA ASP A 413 -5.92 4.18 1.70
C ASP A 413 -5.36 4.67 3.03
N SER A 414 -4.60 5.77 2.98
CA SER A 414 -4.07 6.45 4.17
C SER A 414 -3.35 5.51 5.15
N GLY A 415 -2.73 4.47 4.61
CA GLY A 415 -1.95 3.49 5.34
C GLY A 415 -2.73 2.41 6.08
N ARG A 416 -3.97 2.15 5.66
CA ARG A 416 -4.87 1.19 6.28
C ARG A 416 -5.59 0.33 5.25
N SER A 417 -5.86 -0.92 5.60
CA SER A 417 -6.74 -1.84 4.87
C SER A 417 -8.09 -1.88 5.56
N LYS A 418 -9.11 -1.34 4.89
CA LYS A 418 -10.49 -1.30 5.38
C LYS A 418 -11.37 -2.27 4.63
N VAL A 419 -12.29 -2.93 5.33
CA VAL A 419 -13.32 -3.78 4.74
C VAL A 419 -14.70 -3.34 5.22
N ILE A 420 -15.60 -3.07 4.29
CA ILE A 420 -16.95 -2.55 4.54
C ILE A 420 -17.96 -3.49 3.90
N ILE A 421 -19.00 -3.86 4.63
CA ILE A 421 -20.07 -4.73 4.14
C ILE A 421 -20.93 -3.98 3.13
N LEU A 422 -21.03 -4.53 1.92
CA LEU A 422 -21.79 -3.96 0.80
C LEU A 422 -23.24 -4.40 0.80
N ARG A 423 -23.51 -5.66 1.15
CA ARG A 423 -24.84 -6.30 1.17
C ARG A 423 -24.93 -7.19 2.41
N PRO A 424 -26.15 -7.56 2.90
CA PRO A 424 -26.29 -8.41 4.08
C PRO A 424 -25.39 -9.65 3.97
N VAL A 425 -24.71 -9.97 5.07
CA VAL A 425 -23.92 -11.19 5.22
C VAL A 425 -24.52 -11.96 6.38
N HIS A 426 -24.92 -13.19 6.13
CA HIS A 426 -25.54 -14.05 7.13
C HIS A 426 -24.51 -14.93 7.83
N LYS A 427 -24.79 -15.33 9.07
CA LYS A 427 -23.95 -16.28 9.81
C LYS A 427 -23.62 -17.52 8.97
N GLY A 428 -22.33 -17.87 8.93
CA GLY A 428 -21.77 -19.00 8.17
C GLY A 428 -21.35 -18.64 6.75
N GLU A 429 -21.69 -17.46 6.24
CA GLU A 429 -21.24 -17.01 4.93
C GLU A 429 -19.77 -16.58 4.95
N GLN A 430 -19.12 -16.72 3.79
CA GLN A 430 -17.78 -16.17 3.58
C GLN A 430 -17.88 -14.68 3.28
N ILE A 431 -17.00 -13.88 3.88
CA ILE A 431 -16.84 -12.47 3.56
C ILE A 431 -15.81 -12.35 2.43
N VAL A 432 -16.26 -11.85 1.28
CA VAL A 432 -15.48 -11.78 0.04
C VAL A 432 -15.52 -10.39 -0.57
N THR A 433 -14.36 -9.94 -1.07
CA THR A 433 -14.16 -8.67 -1.78
C THR A 433 -13.88 -8.91 -3.27
N SER A 434 -13.68 -7.84 -4.04
CA SER A 434 -13.26 -7.95 -5.44
C SER A 434 -11.83 -7.46 -5.65
N TYR A 435 -10.97 -8.30 -6.22
CA TYR A 435 -9.60 -7.97 -6.64
C TYR A 435 -9.54 -7.31 -8.02
N GLY A 436 -10.68 -6.90 -8.57
CA GLY A 436 -10.75 -6.22 -9.86
C GLY A 436 -12.15 -6.23 -10.44
N PRO A 437 -12.57 -7.31 -11.11
CA PRO A 437 -13.86 -7.40 -11.76
C PRO A 437 -15.00 -7.65 -10.75
N THR A 438 -16.16 -7.09 -11.06
CA THR A 438 -17.45 -7.43 -10.43
C THR A 438 -18.46 -7.70 -11.53
N TRP A 439 -19.55 -8.42 -11.26
CA TRP A 439 -20.57 -8.66 -12.30
C TRP A 439 -21.24 -7.38 -12.80
N TRP A 440 -21.29 -6.32 -11.97
CA TRP A 440 -21.82 -5.01 -12.36
C TRP A 440 -20.78 -4.08 -13.02
N ARG A 441 -19.49 -4.40 -12.93
CA ARG A 441 -18.40 -3.74 -13.66
C ARG A 441 -17.43 -4.80 -14.19
N PRO A 442 -17.83 -5.54 -15.24
CA PRO A 442 -16.99 -6.57 -15.82
C PRO A 442 -15.73 -5.95 -16.44
N ARG A 443 -14.61 -6.64 -16.33
CA ARG A 443 -13.34 -6.30 -16.99
C ARG A 443 -12.83 -7.52 -17.75
N PRO A 444 -13.29 -7.74 -19.00
CA PRO A 444 -12.83 -8.86 -19.81
C PRO A 444 -11.30 -8.85 -19.93
N GLY A 445 -10.67 -10.01 -19.75
CA GLY A 445 -9.21 -10.13 -19.79
C GLY A 445 -8.47 -9.67 -18.53
N HIS A 446 -9.17 -9.27 -17.45
CA HIS A 446 -8.52 -9.01 -16.16
C HIS A 446 -7.90 -10.30 -15.62
N ILE A 447 -6.58 -10.29 -15.41
CA ILE A 447 -5.84 -11.45 -14.93
C ILE A 447 -5.89 -11.45 -13.39
N LEU A 448 -6.58 -12.43 -12.84
CA LEU A 448 -6.41 -12.84 -11.45
C LEU A 448 -5.31 -13.90 -11.48
N GLY A 449 -4.35 -13.87 -10.56
CA GLY A 449 -3.29 -14.90 -10.45
C GLY A 449 -3.83 -16.32 -10.15
N PHE A 450 -5.12 -16.56 -10.31
CA PHE A 450 -5.81 -17.83 -10.14
C PHE A 450 -7.10 -17.81 -10.99
N ARG A 451 -7.65 -18.99 -11.30
CA ARG A 451 -8.93 -19.11 -12.00
C ARG A 451 -10.10 -18.92 -11.02
N CYS A 452 -10.81 -17.81 -11.12
CA CYS A 452 -11.99 -17.55 -10.30
C CYS A 452 -13.15 -18.52 -10.61
N SER A 453 -13.72 -19.13 -9.56
CA SER A 453 -14.84 -20.08 -9.68
C SER A 453 -16.12 -19.61 -8.99
N CYS A 454 -16.27 -18.31 -8.73
CA CYS A 454 -17.45 -17.76 -8.06
C CYS A 454 -18.73 -17.89 -8.90
N ILE A 455 -19.89 -17.64 -8.27
CA ILE A 455 -21.20 -17.76 -8.91
C ILE A 455 -21.35 -16.86 -10.16
N ALA A 456 -20.71 -15.69 -10.19
CA ALA A 456 -20.74 -14.82 -11.37
C ALA A 456 -19.90 -15.37 -12.54
N CYS A 457 -18.74 -15.97 -12.28
CA CYS A 457 -17.88 -16.56 -13.31
C CYS A 457 -18.45 -17.87 -13.86
N ASN A 458 -19.08 -18.68 -12.98
CA ASN A 458 -19.71 -19.95 -13.33
C ASN A 458 -21.24 -19.83 -13.40
N ALA A 459 -21.75 -18.66 -13.76
CA ALA A 459 -23.19 -18.38 -13.73
C ALA A 459 -23.97 -19.31 -14.66
N ASP A 460 -24.98 -19.98 -14.10
CA ASP A 460 -25.98 -20.72 -14.87
C ASP A 460 -27.04 -19.78 -15.48
N GLN A 461 -27.95 -20.34 -16.27
CA GLN A 461 -29.02 -19.56 -16.90
C GLN A 461 -29.95 -18.91 -15.86
N LYS A 462 -30.14 -19.55 -14.70
CA LYS A 462 -30.96 -19.04 -13.60
C LYS A 462 -30.34 -17.79 -13.00
N TRP A 463 -29.05 -17.81 -12.69
CA TRP A 463 -28.36 -16.65 -12.13
C TRP A 463 -28.33 -15.48 -13.10
N ARG A 464 -28.06 -15.75 -14.39
CA ARG A 464 -28.09 -14.71 -15.44
C ARG A 464 -29.46 -14.08 -15.60
N SER A 465 -30.56 -14.85 -15.52
CA SER A 465 -31.90 -14.29 -15.62
C SER A 465 -32.29 -13.42 -14.42
N MET A 466 -31.69 -13.64 -13.25
CA MET A 466 -31.91 -12.78 -12.07
C MET A 466 -31.33 -11.37 -12.23
N ILE A 467 -30.38 -11.15 -13.14
CA ILE A 467 -29.83 -9.80 -13.41
C ILE A 467 -30.90 -8.91 -14.03
N GLU A 468 -31.68 -9.45 -14.98
CA GLU A 468 -32.69 -8.73 -15.75
C GLU A 468 -34.07 -8.73 -15.07
N ARG A 469 -34.18 -9.22 -13.84
CA ARG A 469 -35.47 -9.28 -13.14
C ARG A 469 -35.99 -7.88 -12.82
N ARG A 470 -37.31 -7.75 -12.82
CA ARG A 470 -37.97 -6.49 -12.48
C ARG A 470 -38.10 -6.33 -10.97
N PHE A 471 -37.83 -5.12 -10.49
CA PHE A 471 -38.22 -4.70 -9.16
C PHE A 471 -39.75 -4.65 -9.02
N SER A 472 -40.23 -4.78 -7.78
CA SER A 472 -41.63 -4.50 -7.47
C SER A 472 -41.93 -3.01 -7.67
N PRO A 473 -43.21 -2.62 -7.84
CA PRO A 473 -43.59 -1.21 -7.89
C PRO A 473 -43.08 -0.38 -6.70
N GLU A 474 -43.10 -0.97 -5.50
CA GLU A 474 -42.57 -0.33 -4.28
C GLU A 474 -41.04 -0.13 -4.35
N ALA A 475 -40.29 -1.15 -4.78
CA ALA A 475 -38.85 -1.05 -4.92
C ALA A 475 -38.46 -0.01 -5.99
N ASN A 476 -39.19 0.07 -7.10
CA ASN A 476 -38.99 1.12 -8.11
C ASN A 476 -39.25 2.53 -7.56
N LYS A 477 -40.31 2.72 -6.75
CA LYS A 477 -40.58 4.01 -6.09
C LYS A 477 -39.44 4.43 -5.16
N ASN A 478 -38.93 3.48 -4.37
CA ASN A 478 -37.80 3.73 -3.47
C ASN A 478 -36.49 3.95 -4.23
N LEU A 479 -36.31 3.32 -5.39
CA LEU A 479 -35.16 3.55 -6.26
C LEU A 479 -35.18 4.97 -6.83
N GLN A 480 -36.35 5.45 -7.27
CA GLN A 480 -36.49 6.83 -7.70
C GLN A 480 -36.15 7.81 -6.58
N THR A 481 -36.63 7.55 -5.36
CA THR A 481 -36.31 8.38 -4.19
C THR A 481 -34.80 8.40 -3.92
N LEU A 482 -34.12 7.25 -4.05
CA LEU A 482 -32.68 7.17 -3.92
C LEU A 482 -31.97 8.00 -5.00
N HIS A 483 -32.40 7.92 -6.26
CA HIS A 483 -31.84 8.74 -7.33
C HIS A 483 -31.99 10.23 -7.06
N ASP A 484 -33.15 10.66 -6.55
CA ASP A 484 -33.40 12.05 -6.17
C ASP A 484 -32.43 12.50 -5.06
N VAL A 485 -32.21 11.67 -4.03
CA VAL A 485 -31.22 11.94 -2.96
C VAL A 485 -29.79 12.04 -3.52
N MET A 486 -29.43 11.15 -4.44
CA MET A 486 -28.10 11.12 -5.04
C MET A 486 -27.80 12.38 -5.88
N ALA A 487 -28.81 12.91 -6.57
CA ALA A 487 -28.72 14.11 -7.42
C ALA A 487 -28.65 15.43 -6.63
N ARG A 488 -29.00 15.43 -5.34
CA ARG A 488 -28.97 16.63 -4.49
C ARG A 488 -27.54 17.03 -4.11
N ASN A 489 -27.17 18.28 -4.37
CA ASN A 489 -25.84 18.82 -4.04
C ASN A 489 -25.73 19.32 -2.59
N ASP A 490 -26.85 19.64 -1.95
CA ASP A 490 -26.96 20.07 -0.56
C ASP A 490 -26.89 18.91 0.44
N PHE A 491 -26.91 17.67 -0.03
CA PHE A 491 -26.79 16.47 0.80
C PHE A 491 -25.32 16.10 0.99
N SER A 492 -24.93 15.86 2.24
CA SER A 492 -23.59 15.37 2.58
C SER A 492 -23.34 13.97 1.99
N VAL A 493 -22.06 13.61 1.84
CA VAL A 493 -21.66 12.25 1.44
C VAL A 493 -22.23 11.21 2.41
N ALA A 494 -22.23 11.50 3.72
CA ALA A 494 -22.80 10.61 4.73
C ALA A 494 -24.31 10.38 4.54
N ASN A 495 -25.08 11.42 4.18
CA ASN A 495 -26.51 11.28 3.91
C ASN A 495 -26.76 10.38 2.68
N LYS A 496 -25.96 10.57 1.62
CA LYS A 496 -26.03 9.75 0.41
C LYS A 496 -25.65 8.29 0.69
N LEU A 497 -24.61 8.08 1.49
CA LEU A 497 -24.15 6.76 1.92
C LEU A 497 -25.25 6.03 2.70
N ASN A 498 -25.90 6.73 3.64
CA ASN A 498 -26.98 6.18 4.43
C ASN A 498 -28.17 5.77 3.56
N ALA A 499 -28.56 6.60 2.58
CA ALA A 499 -29.64 6.28 1.65
C ALA A 499 -29.33 5.03 0.82
N LEU A 500 -28.10 4.89 0.31
CA LEU A 500 -27.64 3.69 -0.39
C LEU A 500 -27.70 2.46 0.52
N GLN A 501 -27.16 2.55 1.74
CA GLN A 501 -27.16 1.46 2.71
C GLN A 501 -28.58 1.00 3.06
N GLN A 502 -29.51 1.92 3.30
CA GLN A 502 -30.91 1.59 3.59
C GLN A 502 -31.58 0.87 2.42
N PHE A 503 -31.36 1.34 1.19
CA PHE A 503 -31.90 0.69 0.00
C PHE A 503 -31.35 -0.73 -0.14
N VAL A 504 -30.03 -0.90 -0.03
CA VAL A 504 -29.38 -2.20 -0.15
C VAL A 504 -29.84 -3.15 0.96
N LYS A 505 -29.89 -2.70 2.21
CA LYS A 505 -30.38 -3.49 3.34
C LYS A 505 -31.81 -4.01 3.12
N ARG A 506 -32.67 -3.18 2.50
CA ARG A 506 -34.07 -3.54 2.26
C ARG A 506 -34.27 -4.52 1.10
N TYR A 507 -33.43 -4.46 0.08
CA TYR A 507 -33.69 -5.11 -1.20
C TYR A 507 -32.66 -6.15 -1.64
N ALA A 508 -31.47 -6.18 -1.05
CA ALA A 508 -30.39 -7.07 -1.51
C ALA A 508 -30.75 -8.56 -1.39
N ASP A 509 -31.24 -9.04 -0.25
CA ASP A 509 -31.57 -10.47 -0.07
C ASP A 509 -32.59 -10.96 -1.12
N ARG A 510 -33.54 -10.09 -1.48
CA ARG A 510 -34.58 -10.43 -2.46
C ARG A 510 -34.14 -10.22 -3.89
N TYR A 511 -33.36 -9.18 -4.16
CA TYR A 511 -33.10 -8.67 -5.50
C TYR A 511 -31.66 -8.76 -5.99
N HIS A 512 -30.70 -9.25 -5.20
CA HIS A 512 -29.36 -9.60 -5.69
C HIS A 512 -29.34 -10.82 -6.63
N PRO A 513 -28.80 -10.77 -7.87
CA PRO A 513 -27.91 -9.76 -8.48
C PRO A 513 -28.59 -8.86 -9.56
N GLN A 514 -29.69 -8.18 -9.26
CA GLN A 514 -30.43 -7.36 -10.24
C GLN A 514 -29.59 -6.15 -10.71
N LYS A 515 -29.70 -5.79 -11.99
CA LYS A 515 -28.85 -4.79 -12.68
C LYS A 515 -28.77 -3.43 -12.00
N ASP A 516 -29.91 -2.84 -11.61
CA ASP A 516 -29.95 -1.54 -10.94
C ASP A 516 -29.36 -1.62 -9.53
N LEU A 517 -29.54 -2.73 -8.81
CA LEU A 517 -28.82 -2.96 -7.55
C LEU A 517 -27.30 -2.98 -7.77
N GLY A 518 -26.82 -3.54 -8.88
CA GLY A 518 -25.41 -3.47 -9.28
C GLY A 518 -24.91 -2.03 -9.45
N MET A 519 -25.73 -1.15 -10.03
CA MET A 519 -25.40 0.28 -10.16
C MET A 519 -25.38 1.02 -8.80
N ILE A 520 -26.22 0.59 -7.86
CA ILE A 520 -26.23 1.11 -6.49
C ILE A 520 -24.97 0.68 -5.74
N LEU A 521 -24.60 -0.60 -5.78
CA LEU A 521 -23.36 -1.13 -5.18
C LEU A 521 -22.11 -0.46 -5.77
N SER A 522 -22.13 -0.23 -7.08
CA SER A 522 -21.13 0.53 -7.84
C SER A 522 -20.98 1.97 -7.34
N SER A 523 -22.09 2.63 -7.01
CA SER A 523 -22.10 4.00 -6.48
C SER A 523 -21.67 4.04 -5.02
N TYR A 524 -22.15 3.10 -4.20
CA TYR A 524 -21.74 2.96 -2.80
C TYR A 524 -20.21 2.82 -2.69
N ARG A 525 -19.58 1.97 -3.51
CA ARG A 525 -18.12 1.82 -3.50
C ARG A 525 -17.34 3.09 -3.86
N LEU A 526 -17.94 4.07 -4.54
CA LEU A 526 -17.25 5.29 -5.01
C LEU A 526 -17.38 6.48 -4.07
N LEU A 527 -18.35 6.46 -3.16
CA LEU A 527 -18.56 7.48 -2.13
C LEU A 527 -17.79 7.13 -0.87
#